data_AF-A0A923V4I3-F1
#
_entry.id   AF-A0A923V4I3-F1
#
_cell.length_a   1.000
_cell.length_b   1.000
_cell.length_c   1.000
_cell.angle_alpha   90.00
_cell.angle_beta   90.00
_cell.angle_gamma   90.00
#
_symmetry.space_group_name_H-M   'P 1'
#
loop_
_entity.id
_entity.type
_entity.pdbx_description
1 polymer ?
#
loop_
_entity_poly.entity_id
_entity_poly.type
_entity_poly.pdbx_seq_one_letter_code
_entity_poly.pdbx_strand_id
1 'polypeptide(L)' 'MQESNSLNQVAEFHTTFKHPILNKPQIPSRQRANLRISLLAEELKELEEAVNADDLIEVADALCDLQYVLAGAILE' A
#
# COMPACT_ATOMS: atom_id res chain seq x y z
N MET A 1 16.95 14.48 -6.29
CA MET A 1 16.04 13.69 -5.45
C MET A 1 16.79 12.44 -5.03
N GLN A 2 17.08 12.27 -3.74
CA GLN A 2 17.38 10.92 -3.24
C GLN A 2 16.05 10.17 -3.34
N GLU A 3 15.90 9.32 -4.36
CA GLU A 3 14.72 8.47 -4.47
C GLU A 3 14.74 7.51 -3.28
N SER A 4 13.90 7.79 -2.28
CA SER A 4 13.46 6.77 -1.36
C SER A 4 12.69 5.75 -2.18
N ASN A 5 13.28 4.57 -2.37
CA ASN A 5 12.55 3.46 -2.95
C ASN A 5 11.49 3.04 -1.92
N SER A 6 10.26 3.52 -2.08
CA SER A 6 9.12 3.24 -1.20
C SER A 6 8.93 1.73 -1.00
N LEU A 7 9.20 0.93 -2.02
CA LEU A 7 9.20 -0.53 -1.92
C LEU A 7 10.22 -1.06 -0.91
N ASN A 8 11.43 -0.48 -0.87
CA ASN A 8 12.46 -0.87 0.11
C ASN A 8 12.06 -0.47 1.54
N GLN A 9 11.44 0.70 1.71
CA GLN A 9 10.97 1.16 3.01
C GLN A 9 9.82 0.29 3.54
N VAL A 10 8.87 -0.08 2.68
CA VAL A 10 7.79 -1.00 3.04
C VAL A 10 8.32 -2.42 3.27
N ALA A 11 9.37 -2.84 2.57
CA ALA A 11 10.06 -4.10 2.85
C ALA A 11 10.73 -4.11 4.24
N GLU A 12 11.35 -2.99 4.63
CA GLU A 12 11.91 -2.82 5.97
C GLU A 12 10.81 -2.85 7.04
N PHE A 13 9.68 -2.18 6.80
CA PHE A 13 8.49 -2.27 7.67
C PHE A 13 7.99 -3.71 7.79
N HIS A 14 7.76 -4.41 6.66
CA HIS A 14 7.34 -5.81 6.67
C HIS A 14 8.30 -6.69 7.48
N THR A 15 9.60 -6.51 7.28
CA THR A 15 10.64 -7.25 8.02
C THR A 15 10.57 -6.96 9.53
N THR A 16 10.41 -5.68 9.89
CA THR A 16 10.37 -5.20 11.29
C THR A 16 9.15 -5.74 12.03
N PHE A 17 7.98 -5.70 11.39
CA PHE A 17 6.70 -6.12 11.95
C PHE A 17 6.34 -7.58 11.61
N LYS A 18 7.26 -8.32 10.99
CA LYS A 18 7.12 -9.74 10.62
C LYS A 18 5.94 -10.02 9.69
N HIS A 19 5.66 -9.10 8.77
CA HIS A 19 4.77 -9.35 7.65
C HIS A 19 5.47 -10.14 6.54
N PRO A 20 4.73 -10.94 5.76
CA PRO A 20 5.31 -11.73 4.69
C PRO A 20 6.02 -10.88 3.62
N ILE A 21 7.12 -11.41 3.11
CA ILE A 21 7.75 -10.97 1.86
C ILE A 21 8.04 -12.25 1.08
N LEU A 22 7.57 -12.33 -0.16
CA LEU A 22 7.75 -13.54 -0.96
C LEU A 22 9.07 -13.51 -1.74
N ASN A 23 9.85 -14.58 -1.57
CA ASN A 23 11.18 -14.71 -2.18
C ASN A 23 11.14 -14.87 -3.71
N LYS A 24 9.96 -15.09 -4.29
CA LYS A 24 9.70 -15.21 -5.73
C LYS A 24 8.32 -14.64 -6.03
N PRO A 25 8.14 -13.99 -7.20
CA PRO A 25 6.82 -13.52 -7.65
C PRO A 25 5.84 -14.68 -7.72
N GLN A 26 4.72 -14.54 -7.01
CA GLN A 26 3.62 -15.50 -7.00
C GLN A 26 2.36 -14.81 -6.48
N ILE A 27 1.20 -15.44 -6.66
CA ILE A 27 -0.02 -15.00 -5.99
C ILE A 27 -0.01 -15.65 -4.59
N PRO A 28 -0.19 -14.87 -3.50
CA PRO A 28 -0.18 -15.44 -2.15
C PRO A 28 -1.45 -16.24 -1.90
N SER A 29 -1.62 -16.76 -0.68
CA SER A 29 -2.87 -17.44 -0.31
C SER A 29 -4.09 -16.54 -0.55
N ARG A 30 -5.24 -17.15 -0.87
CA ARG A 30 -6.51 -16.42 -1.09
C ARG A 30 -6.82 -15.42 0.01
N GLN A 31 -6.55 -15.77 1.27
CA GLN A 31 -6.76 -14.88 2.41
C GLN A 31 -5.86 -13.63 2.34
N ARG A 32 -4.57 -13.80 2.03
CA ARG A 32 -3.63 -12.68 1.87
C ARG A 32 -3.98 -11.82 0.67
N ALA A 33 -4.28 -12.43 -0.47
CA ALA A 33 -4.70 -11.72 -1.67
C ALA A 33 -5.95 -10.87 -1.42
N ASN A 34 -6.96 -11.44 -0.75
CA ASN A 34 -8.17 -10.70 -0.39
C ASN A 34 -7.88 -9.54 0.58
N LEU A 35 -6.96 -9.71 1.54
CA LEU A 35 -6.53 -8.63 2.43
C LEU A 35 -5.84 -7.49 1.65
N ARG A 36 -4.95 -7.80 0.71
CA ARG A 36 -4.30 -6.76 -0.11
C ARG A 36 -5.31 -6.01 -0.96
N ILE A 37 -6.27 -6.71 -1.55
CA ILE A 37 -7.37 -6.10 -2.31
C ILE A 37 -8.24 -5.20 -1.41
N SER A 38 -8.57 -5.64 -0.19
CA SER A 38 -9.41 -4.83 0.70
C SER A 38 -8.72 -3.54 1.13
N LEU A 39 -7.43 -3.61 1.48
CA LEU A 39 -6.64 -2.41 1.83
C LEU A 39 -6.56 -1.44 0.66
N LEU A 40 -6.24 -1.92 -0.55
CA LEU A 40 -6.21 -1.07 -1.75
C LEU A 40 -7.56 -0.41 -2.04
N ALA A 41 -8.67 -1.14 -1.85
CA ALA A 41 -10.01 -0.62 -2.08
C ALA A 41 -10.41 0.41 -1.02
N GLU A 42 -9.94 0.26 0.22
CA GLU A 42 -10.13 1.21 1.32
C GLU A 42 -9.43 2.53 1.00
N GLU A 43 -8.12 2.53 0.76
CA GLU A 43 -7.37 3.77 0.47
C GLU A 43 -7.88 4.47 -0.81
N LEU A 44 -8.30 3.70 -1.82
CA LEU A 44 -8.88 4.27 -3.03
C LEU A 44 -10.20 5.00 -2.74
N LYS A 45 -11.03 4.46 -1.83
CA LYS A 45 -12.28 5.08 -1.42
C LYS A 45 -12.01 6.38 -0.66
N GLU A 46 -11.00 6.40 0.20
CA GLU A 46 -10.59 7.62 0.91
C GLU A 46 -10.10 8.69 -0.07
N LEU A 47 -9.31 8.31 -1.08
CA LEU A 47 -8.92 9.22 -2.15
C LEU A 47 -10.14 9.78 -2.91
N GLU A 48 -11.11 8.94 -3.27
CA GLU A 48 -12.35 9.39 -3.91
C GLU A 48 -13.12 10.38 -3.03
N GLU A 49 -13.23 10.11 -1.72
CA GLU A 49 -13.89 11.00 -0.76
C GLU A 49 -13.17 12.35 -0.64
N ALA A 50 -11.84 12.35 -0.53
CA ALA A 50 -11.02 13.56 -0.45
C ALA A 50 -11.11 14.43 -1.72
N VAL A 51 -11.08 13.81 -2.90
CA VAL A 51 -11.27 14.51 -4.18
C VAL A 51 -12.67 15.12 -4.27
N ASN A 52 -13.71 14.39 -3.86
CA ASN A 52 -15.09 14.90 -3.88
C ASN A 52 -15.31 16.05 -2.87
N ALA A 53 -14.52 16.08 -1.80
CA ALA A 53 -14.53 17.16 -0.80
C ALA A 53 -13.69 18.38 -1.20
N ASP A 54 -12.95 18.32 -2.31
CA ASP A 54 -11.96 19.33 -2.73
C ASP A 54 -10.90 19.61 -1.64
N ASP A 55 -10.55 18.58 -0.86
CA ASP A 55 -9.58 18.67 0.24
C ASP A 55 -8.19 18.22 -0.24
N LEU A 56 -7.35 19.19 -0.59
CA LEU A 56 -5.99 18.94 -1.09
C LEU A 56 -5.10 18.21 -0.07
N ILE A 57 -5.29 18.44 1.23
CA ILE A 57 -4.44 17.83 2.25
C ILE A 57 -4.77 16.34 2.36
N GLU A 58 -6.05 16.02 2.45
CA GLU A 58 -6.52 14.62 2.51
C GLU A 58 -6.24 13.87 1.19
N VAL A 59 -6.29 14.55 0.04
CA VAL A 59 -5.87 13.95 -1.25
C VAL A 59 -4.40 13.55 -1.21
N ALA A 60 -3.52 14.40 -0.65
CA ALA A 60 -2.11 14.09 -0.55
C ALA A 60 -1.84 12.92 0.40
N ASP A 61 -2.58 12.84 1.51
CA ASP A 61 -2.48 11.75 2.49
C ASP A 61 -2.94 10.41 1.89
N ALA A 62 -4.14 10.37 1.31
CA ALA A 62 -4.68 9.17 0.68
C ALA A 62 -3.82 8.65 -0.48
N LEU A 63 -3.15 9.53 -1.24
CA LEU A 63 -2.19 9.13 -2.26
C LEU A 63 -0.92 8.48 -1.67
N CYS A 64 -0.45 8.97 -0.52
CA CYS A 64 0.67 8.37 0.20
C CYS A 64 0.29 6.99 0.77
N ASP A 65 -0.91 6.86 1.33
CA ASP A 65 -1.40 5.59 1.86
C ASP A 65 -1.64 4.57 0.75
N LEU A 66 -2.22 4.97 -0.38
CA LEU A 66 -2.35 4.13 -1.57
C LEU A 66 -0.99 3.62 -2.06
N GLN A 67 0.04 4.48 -2.10
CA GLN A 67 1.40 4.08 -2.44
C GLN A 67 1.94 3.03 -1.46
N TYR A 68 1.68 3.22 -0.16
CA TYR A 68 2.15 2.34 0.90
C TYR A 68 1.52 0.94 0.80
N VAL A 69 0.19 0.86 0.69
CA VAL A 69 -0.51 -0.42 0.58
C VAL A 69 -0.21 -1.14 -0.73
N LEU A 70 0.01 -0.40 -1.83
CA LEU A 70 0.45 -0.94 -3.11
C LEU A 70 1.83 -1.57 -3.02
N ALA A 71 2.80 -0.86 -2.43
CA ALA A 71 4.13 -1.40 -2.20
C ALA A 71 4.09 -2.67 -1.33
N GLY A 72 3.24 -2.68 -0.30
CA GLY A 72 3.01 -3.88 0.52
C GLY A 72 2.39 -5.05 -0.25
N ALA A 73 1.52 -4.77 -1.23
CA ALA A 73 0.96 -5.78 -2.13
C ALA A 73 1.97 -6.32 -3.14
N ILE A 74 2.93 -5.51 -3.59
CA ILE A 74 4.00 -5.94 -4.51
C ILE A 74 4.99 -6.90 -3.84
N LEU A 75 5.21 -6.75 -2.53
CA LEU A 75 6.14 -7.59 -1.75
C LEU A 75 5.59 -9.00 -1.45
N GLU A 76 4.31 -9.24 -1.73
CA GLU A 76 3.58 -10.48 -1.44
C GLU A 76 2.91 -11.11 -2.66
#